data_AF-A0ABD0RXH7-F1
#
_entry.id   AF-A0ABD0RXH7-F1
#
_cell.length_a   1.000
_cell.length_b   1.000
_cell.length_c   1.000
_cell.angle_alpha   90.00
_cell.angle_beta   90.00
_cell.angle_gamma   90.00
#
_symmetry.space_group_name_H-M   'P 1'
#
loop_
_entity.id
_entity.type
_entity.pdbx_description
1 polymer ?
#
loop_
_entity_poly.entity_id
_entity_poly.type
_entity_poly.pdbx_seq_one_letter_code
_entity_poly.pdbx_strand_id
1 'polypeptide(L)' 'ARLEFKETEHICSSASKKGTYLTEVEVESMSSRSVPHVIIPLELGNHWIEVKAAAYDSVYSDGVRKILKVV' A
#
# COMPACT_ATOMS: atom_id res chain seq x y z
N ALA A 1 12.62 -4.47 -3.60
CA ALA A 1 11.94 -3.84 -2.44
C ALA A 1 10.66 -4.61 -2.14
N ARG A 2 10.35 -4.78 -0.86
CA ARG A 2 9.09 -5.35 -0.38
C ARG A 2 8.10 -4.24 -0.09
N LEU A 3 6.93 -4.31 -0.68
CA LEU A 3 5.88 -3.32 -0.55
C LEU A 3 4.66 -3.96 0.12
N GLU A 4 4.05 -3.25 1.06
CA GLU A 4 2.94 -3.72 1.87
C GLU A 4 1.79 -2.72 1.78
N PHE A 5 0.67 -3.16 1.20
CA PHE A 5 -0.59 -2.42 1.25
C PHE A 5 -1.36 -2.86 2.50
N LYS A 6 -1.64 -1.93 3.41
CA LYS A 6 -2.34 -2.26 4.66
C LYS A 6 -3.85 -2.40 4.43
N GLU A 7 -4.44 -3.39 5.10
CA GLU A 7 -5.89 -3.56 5.10
C GLU A 7 -6.56 -2.36 5.77
N THR A 8 -7.73 -2.00 5.26
CA THR A 8 -8.59 -0.94 5.81
C THR A 8 -10.01 -1.46 5.76
N GLU A 9 -10.66 -1.53 6.91
CA GLU A 9 -11.94 -2.22 7.09
C GLU A 9 -13.04 -1.86 6.08
N HIS A 10 -13.17 -0.57 5.75
CA HIS A 10 -14.21 -0.06 4.86
C HIS A 10 -13.75 0.05 3.39
N ILE A 11 -12.63 -0.57 3.03
CA ILE A 11 -12.07 -0.60 1.68
C ILE A 11 -11.83 -2.06 1.27
N CYS A 12 -12.57 -2.53 0.26
CA CYS A 12 -12.27 -3.81 -0.37
C CYS A 12 -11.03 -3.65 -1.26
N SER A 13 -9.97 -4.42 -0.98
CA SER A 13 -8.71 -4.39 -1.71
C SER A 13 -8.08 -5.78 -1.75
N SER A 14 -6.91 -5.93 -2.38
CA SER A 14 -6.13 -7.16 -2.33
C SER A 14 -5.55 -7.46 -0.94
N ALA A 15 -5.51 -6.49 -0.03
CA ALA A 15 -5.12 -6.69 1.36
C ALA A 15 -6.30 -7.25 2.17
N SER A 16 -6.02 -8.23 3.03
CA SER A 16 -7.05 -8.90 3.83
C SER A 16 -6.69 -8.88 5.31
N LYS A 17 -7.70 -8.95 6.18
CA LYS A 17 -7.51 -9.09 7.64
C LYS A 17 -6.69 -10.35 8.01
N LYS A 18 -6.65 -11.36 7.14
CA LYS A 18 -5.94 -12.63 7.34
C LYS A 18 -4.46 -12.59 6.93
N GLY A 19 -4.02 -11.55 6.26
CA GLY A 19 -2.64 -11.42 5.82
C GLY A 19 -2.43 -10.16 4.99
N THR A 20 -1.30 -9.51 5.19
CA THR A 20 -0.94 -8.31 4.44
C THR A 20 -0.58 -8.67 3.00
N TYR A 21 -1.11 -7.90 2.06
CA TYR A 21 -0.79 -8.06 0.64
C TYR A 21 0.62 -7.53 0.41
N LEU A 22 1.54 -8.45 0.11
CA LEU A 22 2.94 -8.17 -0.13
C LEU A 22 3.20 -8.20 -1.63
N THR A 23 3.87 -7.17 -2.13
CA THR A 23 4.35 -7.10 -3.50
C THR A 23 5.85 -6.90 -3.48
N GLU A 24 6.58 -7.75 -4.18
CA GLU A 24 8.00 -7.56 -4.40
C GLU A 24 8.20 -6.87 -5.75
N VAL A 25 8.96 -5.78 -5.73
CA VAL A 25 9.28 -5.01 -6.94
C VAL A 25 10.77 -4.73 -7.00
N GLU A 26 11.36 -4.91 -8.17
CA GLU A 26 12.72 -4.46 -8.47
C GLU A 26 12.68 -3.02 -8.98
N VAL A 27 13.58 -2.19 -8.47
CA VAL A 27 13.71 -0.78 -8.83
C VAL A 27 15.17 -0.52 -9.14
N GLU A 28 15.48 -0.14 -10.37
CA GLU A 28 16.83 0.15 -10.81
C GLU A 28 17.36 1.43 -10.15
N SER A 29 18.69 1.60 -10.14
CA SER A 29 19.33 2.80 -9.59
C SER A 29 18.81 4.06 -10.28
N MET A 30 18.53 5.10 -9.49
CA MET A 30 18.03 6.39 -9.99
C MET A 30 16.77 6.30 -10.87
N SER A 31 15.96 5.26 -10.68
CA SER A 31 14.72 5.04 -11.44
C SER A 31 13.47 5.18 -10.56
N SER A 32 12.29 5.02 -11.16
CA SER A 32 11.01 5.00 -10.46
C SER A 32 10.14 3.87 -10.99
N ARG A 33 9.40 3.22 -10.09
CA ARG A 33 8.48 2.13 -10.43
C ARG A 33 7.07 2.47 -9.94
N SER A 34 6.10 2.45 -10.85
CA SER A 34 4.69 2.56 -10.49
C SER A 34 4.16 1.21 -10.02
N VAL A 35 3.43 1.21 -8.89
CA VAL A 35 2.80 0.02 -8.31
C VAL A 35 1.31 0.32 -8.13
N PRO A 36 0.45 -0.19 -9.04
CA PRO A 36 -0.98 0.08 -8.98
C PRO A 36 -1.66 -0.76 -7.90
N HIS A 37 -2.60 -0.16 -7.18
CA HIS A 37 -3.49 -0.84 -6.24
C HIS A 37 -4.94 -0.58 -6.65
N VAL A 38 -5.71 -1.67 -6.81
CA VAL A 38 -7.15 -1.60 -7.06
C VAL A 38 -7.86 -1.62 -5.71
N ILE A 39 -8.74 -0.64 -5.50
CA ILE A 39 -9.54 -0.50 -4.28
C ILE A 39 -10.99 -0.23 -4.64
N ILE A 40 -11.92 -0.73 -3.82
CA ILE A 40 -13.35 -0.48 -3.92
C ILE A 40 -13.82 0.00 -2.53
N PRO A 41 -14.13 1.30 -2.37
CA PRO A 41 -14.67 1.80 -1.13
C PRO A 41 -16.05 1.21 -0.83
N LEU A 42 -16.28 0.86 0.43
CA LEU A 42 -17.54 0.25 0.90
C LEU A 42 -18.39 1.22 1.72
N GLU A 43 -17.80 2.32 2.22
CA GLU A 43 -18.47 3.31 3.06
C GLU A 43 -18.07 4.74 2.69
N LEU A 44 -19.00 5.69 2.87
CA LEU A 44 -18.77 7.12 2.67
C LEU A 44 -17.84 7.69 3.77
N GLY A 45 -17.27 8.87 3.51
CA GLY A 45 -16.44 9.57 4.49
C GLY A 45 -14.95 9.43 4.25
N ASN A 46 -14.16 9.61 5.30
CA ASN A 46 -12.70 9.68 5.21
C ASN A 46 -12.07 8.37 5.68
N HIS A 47 -11.37 7.68 4.78
CA HIS A 47 -10.70 6.42 5.06
C HIS A 47 -9.19 6.58 4.92
N TRP A 48 -8.43 5.92 5.77
CA TRP A 48 -6.98 5.91 5.66
C TRP A 48 -6.53 4.88 4.62
N ILE A 49 -5.62 5.26 3.75
CA ILE A 49 -4.88 4.35 2.89
C ILE A 49 -3.41 4.41 3.30
N GLU A 50 -2.85 3.26 3.62
CA GLU A 50 -1.47 3.15 4.09
C GLU A 50 -0.69 2.12 3.27
N VAL A 51 0.49 2.54 2.84
CA VAL A 51 1.44 1.75 2.06
C VAL A 51 2.80 1.85 2.70
N LYS A 52 3.48 0.71 2.89
CA LYS A 52 4.85 0.65 3.40
C LYS A 52 5.77 0.00 2.39
N ALA A 53 7.04 0.41 2.38
CA ALA A 53 8.07 -0.20 1.57
C ALA A 53 9.36 -0.38 2.39
N ALA A 54 10.07 -1.48 2.13
CA ALA A 54 11.40 -1.72 2.66
C ALA A 54 12.30 -2.26 1.53
N ALA A 55 13.50 -1.70 1.38
CA ALA A 55 14.49 -2.24 0.45
C ALA A 55 15.17 -3.47 1.07
N TYR A 56 15.29 -4.54 0.28
CA TYR A 56 15.94 -5.79 0.71
C TYR A 56 17.39 -5.53 1.09
N ASP A 57 17.87 -6.25 2.11
CA ASP A 57 19.25 -6.20 2.62
C ASP A 57 19.77 -4.78 2.90
N SER A 58 18.86 -3.88 3.28
CA SER A 58 19.18 -2.48 3.58
C SER A 58 18.39 -1.99 4.79
N VAL A 59 18.83 -0.87 5.36
CA VAL A 59 18.11 -0.16 6.45
C VAL A 59 17.04 0.80 5.94
N TYR A 60 16.90 0.95 4.62
CA TYR A 60 15.99 1.92 4.02
C TYR A 60 14.56 1.37 4.00
N SER A 61 13.68 2.08 4.71
CA SER A 61 12.24 1.84 4.71
C SER A 61 11.50 3.16 4.69
N ASP A 62 10.30 3.15 4.13
CA ASP A 62 9.42 4.31 4.07
C ASP A 62 7.96 3.85 4.18
N GLY A 63 7.07 4.77 4.55
CA GLY A 63 5.65 4.52 4.68
C GLY A 63 4.83 5.78 4.46
N VAL A 64 3.81 5.67 3.62
CA VAL A 64 2.90 6.75 3.31
C VAL A 64 1.51 6.39 3.79
N ARG A 65 0.90 7.31 4.56
CA ARG A 65 -0.49 7.24 4.99
C ARG A 65 -1.24 8.49 4.54
N LYS A 66 -2.34 8.32 3.80
CA LYS A 66 -3.15 9.42 3.25
C LYS A 66 -4.63 9.17 3.45
N ILE A 67 -5.42 10.23 3.51
CA ILE A 67 -6.88 10.15 3.58
C ILE A 67 -7.44 10.05 2.16
N LEU A 68 -8.25 9.02 1.92
CA LEU A 68 -9.16 8.93 0.79
C LEU A 68 -10.54 9.43 1.24
N LYS A 69 -11.01 10.52 0.62
CA LYS A 69 -12.37 11.02 0.83
C LYS A 69 -13.32 10.35 -0.17
N VAL A 70 -14.29 9.61 0.35
CA VAL A 70 -15.34 8.91 -0.40
C VAL A 70 -16.63 9.72 -0.27
N VAL A 71 -17.26 10.03 -1.41
CA VAL A 71 -18.41 10.93 -1.54
C VAL A 71 -19.60 10.26 -2.20
#